data_AF-A0A251TB92-F1
#
_entry.id   AF-A0A251TB92-F1
#
_cell.length_a   1.000
_cell.length_b   1.000
_cell.length_c   1.000
_cell.angle_alpha   90.00
_cell.angle_beta   90.00
_cell.angle_gamma   90.00
#
_symmetry.space_group_name_H-M   'P 1'
#
loop_
_entity.id
_entity.type
_entity.pdbx_description
1 polymer ?
#
loop_
_entity_poly.entity_id
_entity_poly.type
_entity_poly.pdbx_seq_one_letter_code
_entity_poly.pdbx_strand_id
1 'polypeptide(L)'
;MYFLFSNQGTATRVILSNLISLWSGPWESWRHVPNEHKTRLFERFQMHFQWEDKWNARIHRCWEKCIAGKFPNLLRNVRNDAKATAKEKGKNVGEDMTDLIDFKPAWIRSEIWKQMLDHWNTPKWKAKSLRNKEIRGRATGGKHTLGSQSYASMKRKAAKILGRELSVHEAWKQSRCRKGSRPLDKDLSCSSSLLLDVDSEGNTQEENIVWVDDRAEETWVS
;
A
#
# COMPACT_ATOMS: atom_id res chain seq x y z
N MET A 1 18.53 -3.00 -11.75
CA MET A 1 17.53 -2.36 -12.63
C MET A 1 16.12 -2.75 -12.21
N TYR A 2 15.34 -1.84 -11.63
CA TYR A 2 13.93 -2.07 -11.30
C TYR A 2 13.09 -1.64 -12.50
N PHE A 3 12.21 -2.52 -13.01
CA PHE A 3 11.18 -2.11 -13.96
C PHE A 3 10.24 -1.14 -13.24
N LEU A 4 10.46 0.16 -13.41
CA LEU A 4 9.52 1.18 -13.01
C LEU A 4 8.42 1.21 -14.07
N PHE A 5 7.35 0.43 -13.82
CA PHE A 5 6.06 0.67 -14.45
C PHE A 5 5.74 2.18 -14.26
N SER A 6 5.80 3.00 -15.31
CA SER A 6 5.28 4.38 -15.27
C SER A 6 3.79 4.40 -14.87
N ASN A 7 3.13 3.23 -14.96
CA ASN A 7 1.74 2.99 -14.63
C ASN A 7 1.52 2.10 -13.38
N GLN A 8 2.43 2.11 -12.38
CA GLN A 8 2.34 1.26 -11.18
C GLN A 8 0.99 1.35 -10.45
N GLY A 9 0.42 2.56 -10.39
CA GLY A 9 -0.90 2.79 -9.80
C GLY A 9 -2.00 2.04 -10.54
N THR A 10 -2.02 2.13 -11.87
CA THR A 10 -3.00 1.47 -12.74
C THR A 10 -2.83 -0.04 -12.74
N ALA A 11 -1.60 -0.55 -12.86
CA ALA A 11 -1.32 -1.99 -12.77
C ALA A 11 -1.80 -2.57 -11.43
N THR A 12 -1.56 -1.87 -10.33
CA THR A 12 -2.05 -2.28 -9.00
C THR A 12 -3.58 -2.34 -8.94
N ARG A 13 -4.27 -1.33 -9.51
CA ARG A 13 -5.74 -1.28 -9.56
C ARG A 13 -6.31 -2.43 -10.39
N VAL A 14 -5.73 -2.69 -11.56
CA VAL A 14 -6.14 -3.81 -12.44
C VAL A 14 -5.93 -5.15 -11.73
N ILE A 15 -4.80 -5.36 -11.06
CA ILE A 15 -4.54 -6.59 -10.28
C ILE A 15 -5.63 -6.81 -9.22
N LEU A 16 -5.98 -5.77 -8.45
CA LEU A 16 -7.03 -5.87 -7.44
C LEU A 16 -8.42 -6.10 -8.05
N SER A 17 -8.72 -5.41 -9.16
CA SER A 17 -9.99 -5.57 -9.88
C SER A 17 -10.16 -7.01 -10.39
N ASN A 18 -9.12 -7.57 -11.00
CA ASN A 18 -9.11 -8.96 -11.45
C ASN A 18 -9.28 -9.94 -10.29
N LEU A 19 -8.59 -9.69 -9.16
CA LEU A 19 -8.70 -10.52 -7.96
C LEU A 19 -10.12 -10.51 -7.37
N ILE A 20 -10.77 -9.35 -7.31
CA ILE A 20 -12.15 -9.22 -6.83
C ILE A 20 -13.12 -9.93 -7.79
N SER A 21 -12.95 -9.72 -9.09
CA SER A 21 -13.85 -10.25 -10.13
C SER A 21 -13.79 -11.76 -10.25
N LEU A 22 -12.62 -12.35 -10.02
CA LEU A 22 -12.39 -13.80 -10.11
C LEU A 22 -12.33 -14.48 -8.73
N TRP A 23 -12.84 -13.81 -7.68
CA TRP A 23 -12.84 -14.36 -6.34
C TRP A 23 -13.75 -15.59 -6.23
N SER A 24 -13.19 -16.73 -5.85
CA SER A 24 -13.90 -18.01 -5.87
C SER A 24 -13.69 -18.88 -4.62
N GLY A 25 -12.82 -18.49 -3.68
CA GLY A 25 -12.51 -19.31 -2.52
C GLY A 25 -12.20 -18.52 -1.24
N PRO A 26 -12.36 -19.13 -0.06
CA PRO A 26 -12.09 -18.49 1.24
C PRO A 26 -10.59 -18.51 1.58
N TRP A 27 -9.74 -18.10 0.64
CA TRP A 27 -8.30 -18.25 0.81
C TRP A 27 -7.76 -17.31 1.88
N GLU A 28 -7.11 -17.87 2.89
CA GLU A 28 -6.55 -17.11 4.02
C GLU A 28 -5.34 -16.26 3.62
N SER A 29 -4.63 -16.68 2.58
CA SER A 29 -3.43 -16.04 2.07
C SER A 29 -3.23 -16.36 0.59
N TRP A 30 -2.43 -15.53 -0.09
CA TRP A 30 -2.08 -15.76 -1.49
C TRP A 30 -1.44 -17.14 -1.75
N ARG A 31 -0.77 -17.71 -0.75
CA ARG A 31 -0.17 -19.05 -0.86
C ARG A 31 -1.21 -20.17 -0.98
N HIS A 32 -2.43 -19.95 -0.48
CA HIS A 32 -3.52 -20.92 -0.51
C HIS A 32 -4.36 -20.83 -1.80
N VAL A 33 -4.09 -19.85 -2.66
CA VAL A 33 -4.77 -19.73 -3.95
C VAL A 33 -4.24 -20.82 -4.89
N PRO A 34 -5.11 -21.66 -5.50
CA PRO A 34 -4.68 -22.69 -6.44
C PRO A 34 -3.93 -22.09 -7.63
N ASN A 35 -2.93 -22.81 -8.16
CA ASN A 35 -2.13 -22.34 -9.29
C ASN A 35 -3.00 -22.04 -10.52
N GLU A 36 -4.03 -22.85 -10.79
CA GLU A 36 -4.98 -22.58 -11.88
C GLU A 36 -5.65 -21.20 -11.75
N HIS A 37 -6.03 -20.81 -10.54
CA HIS A 37 -6.61 -19.49 -10.29
C HIS A 37 -5.59 -18.37 -10.47
N LYS A 38 -4.34 -18.61 -10.07
CA LYS A 38 -3.24 -17.65 -10.30
C LYS A 38 -2.98 -17.46 -11.79
N THR A 39 -2.94 -18.56 -12.56
CA THR A 39 -2.79 -18.53 -14.01
C THR A 39 -3.90 -17.69 -14.66
N ARG A 40 -5.17 -17.97 -14.34
CA ARG A 40 -6.31 -17.19 -14.85
C ARG A 40 -6.24 -15.70 -14.49
N LEU A 41 -5.79 -15.38 -13.28
CA LEU A 41 -5.60 -13.99 -12.85
C LEU A 41 -4.48 -13.29 -13.65
N PHE A 42 -3.43 -14.01 -14.00
CA PHE A 42 -2.33 -13.50 -14.81
C PHE A 42 -2.72 -13.35 -16.29
N GLU A 43 -3.42 -14.32 -16.86
CA GLU A 43 -3.97 -14.24 -18.22
C GLU A 43 -4.89 -13.02 -18.36
N ARG A 44 -5.76 -12.79 -17.37
CA ARG A 44 -6.61 -11.60 -17.34
C ARG A 44 -5.81 -10.31 -17.19
N PHE A 45 -4.65 -10.35 -16.53
CA PHE A 45 -3.75 -9.20 -16.45
C PHE A 45 -3.06 -8.92 -17.80
N GLN A 46 -2.70 -9.97 -18.55
CA GLN A 46 -2.12 -9.85 -19.90
C GLN A 46 -3.09 -9.20 -20.91
N MET A 47 -4.40 -9.34 -20.72
CA MET A 47 -5.38 -8.64 -21.55
C MET A 47 -5.29 -7.10 -21.44
N HIS A 48 -4.71 -6.57 -20.36
CA HIS A 48 -4.58 -5.13 -20.13
C HIS A 48 -3.19 -4.58 -20.45
N PHE A 49 -2.18 -5.44 -20.56
CA PHE A 49 -0.79 -5.04 -20.67
C PHE A 49 -0.06 -5.99 -21.62
N GLN A 50 0.60 -5.45 -22.62
CA GLN A 50 1.40 -6.21 -23.58
C GLN A 50 2.90 -6.00 -23.32
N TRP A 51 3.69 -7.03 -23.63
CA TRP A 51 5.15 -7.03 -23.51
C TRP A 51 5.75 -8.12 -24.40
N GLU A 52 7.04 -8.02 -24.70
CA GLU A 52 7.78 -9.08 -25.38
C GLU A 52 7.99 -10.32 -24.51
N ASP A 53 7.95 -11.51 -25.11
CA ASP A 53 8.05 -12.81 -24.41
C ASP A 53 9.29 -12.94 -23.52
N LYS A 54 10.41 -12.34 -23.93
CA LYS A 54 11.66 -12.33 -23.15
C LYS A 54 11.48 -11.74 -21.74
N TRP A 55 10.49 -10.87 -21.54
CA TRP A 55 10.17 -10.25 -20.25
C TRP A 55 9.11 -11.00 -19.44
N ASN A 56 8.43 -11.99 -20.02
CA ASN A 56 7.28 -12.63 -19.41
C ASN A 56 7.58 -13.20 -18.02
N ALA A 57 8.69 -13.91 -17.85
CA ALA A 57 9.09 -14.47 -16.56
C ALA A 57 9.35 -13.39 -15.49
N ARG A 58 9.98 -12.27 -15.88
CA ARG A 58 10.27 -11.16 -14.97
C ARG A 58 9.00 -10.40 -14.58
N ILE A 59 8.09 -10.19 -15.54
CA ILE A 59 6.79 -9.54 -15.31
C ILE A 59 5.91 -10.41 -14.42
N HIS A 60 5.80 -11.70 -14.72
CA HIS A 60 5.06 -12.66 -13.88
C HIS A 60 5.57 -12.64 -12.43
N ARG A 61 6.88 -12.64 -12.22
CA ARG A 61 7.48 -12.55 -10.87
C ARG A 61 7.12 -11.24 -10.16
N CYS A 62 7.14 -10.12 -10.87
CA CYS A 62 6.74 -8.82 -10.32
C CYS A 62 5.25 -8.79 -9.96
N TRP A 63 4.40 -9.31 -10.86
CA TRP A 63 2.97 -9.44 -10.67
C TRP A 63 2.64 -10.31 -9.45
N GLU A 64 3.25 -11.50 -9.34
CA GLU A 64 3.07 -12.43 -8.22
C GLU A 64 3.43 -11.78 -6.88
N LYS A 65 4.55 -11.05 -6.83
CA LYS A 65 4.95 -10.28 -5.64
C LYS A 65 3.95 -9.18 -5.30
N CYS A 66 3.46 -8.47 -6.33
CA CYS A 66 2.51 -7.38 -6.15
C CYS A 66 1.18 -7.90 -5.57
N ILE A 67 0.55 -8.89 -6.21
CA ILE A 67 -0.71 -9.46 -5.76
C ILE A 67 -0.58 -10.10 -4.37
N ALA A 68 0.54 -10.81 -4.09
CA ALA A 68 0.80 -11.38 -2.77
C ALA A 68 0.87 -10.31 -1.66
N GLY A 69 1.46 -9.14 -1.94
CA GLY A 69 1.51 -8.01 -1.00
C GLY A 69 0.16 -7.30 -0.83
N LYS A 70 -0.69 -7.31 -1.85
CA LYS A 70 -2.02 -6.65 -1.81
C LYS A 70 -3.09 -7.54 -1.20
N PHE A 71 -2.97 -8.85 -1.32
CA PHE A 71 -3.96 -9.82 -0.85
C PHE A 71 -4.36 -9.65 0.64
N PRO A 72 -3.42 -9.53 1.61
CA PRO A 72 -3.80 -9.31 3.01
C PRO A 72 -4.44 -7.94 3.26
N ASN A 73 -4.10 -6.94 2.44
CA ASN A 73 -4.72 -5.62 2.52
C ASN A 73 -6.16 -5.65 2.01
N LEU A 74 -6.43 -6.38 0.91
CA LEU A 74 -7.78 -6.61 0.42
C LEU A 74 -8.66 -7.25 1.50
N LEU A 75 -8.22 -8.36 2.09
CA LEU A 75 -8.98 -9.05 3.15
C LEU A 75 -9.22 -8.16 4.38
N ARG A 76 -8.23 -7.34 4.75
CA ARG A 76 -8.40 -6.38 5.84
C ARG A 76 -9.45 -5.33 5.48
N ASN A 77 -9.40 -4.79 4.27
CA ASN A 77 -10.33 -3.75 3.82
C ASN A 77 -11.76 -4.30 3.77
N VAL A 78 -11.96 -5.47 3.14
CA VAL A 78 -13.25 -6.17 3.10
C VAL A 78 -13.89 -6.31 4.49
N ARG A 79 -13.10 -6.73 5.48
CA ARG A 79 -13.60 -6.85 6.85
C ARG A 79 -13.90 -5.48 7.47
N ASN A 80 -13.07 -4.47 7.23
CA ASN A 80 -13.30 -3.13 7.76
C ASN A 80 -14.54 -2.48 7.14
N ASP A 81 -14.77 -2.69 5.85
CA ASP A 81 -15.93 -2.20 5.12
C ASP A 81 -17.20 -2.86 5.66
N ALA A 82 -17.19 -4.19 5.85
CA ALA A 82 -18.29 -4.91 6.49
C ALA A 82 -18.61 -4.37 7.91
N LYS A 83 -17.56 -4.08 8.70
CA LYS A 83 -17.73 -3.46 10.04
C LYS A 83 -18.29 -2.04 9.97
N ALA A 84 -17.87 -1.26 8.98
CA ALA A 84 -18.37 0.09 8.77
C ALA A 84 -19.87 0.06 8.42
N THR A 85 -20.27 -0.80 7.47
CA THR A 85 -21.68 -0.98 7.11
C THR A 85 -22.52 -1.50 8.28
N ALA A 86 -21.98 -2.42 9.09
CA ALA A 86 -22.67 -2.88 10.29
C ALA A 86 -22.91 -1.73 11.29
N LYS A 87 -21.90 -0.90 11.51
CA LYS A 87 -21.99 0.28 12.37
C LYS A 87 -23.01 1.30 11.86
N GLU A 88 -23.03 1.56 10.55
CA GLU A 88 -24.02 2.43 9.90
C GLU A 88 -25.46 1.94 10.12
N LYS A 89 -25.67 0.62 10.13
CA LYS A 89 -26.97 0.00 10.46
C LYS A 89 -27.23 -0.15 11.97
N GLY A 90 -26.44 0.50 12.81
CA GLY A 90 -26.60 0.48 14.27
C GLY A 90 -26.12 -0.79 14.97
N LYS A 91 -25.45 -1.70 14.26
CA LYS A 91 -24.90 -2.94 14.83
C LYS A 91 -23.43 -2.73 15.24
N ASN A 92 -23.16 -2.77 16.53
CA ASN A 92 -21.79 -2.76 17.05
C ASN A 92 -21.17 -4.15 16.95
N VAL A 93 -20.28 -4.35 15.99
CA VAL A 93 -19.56 -5.61 15.81
C VAL A 93 -18.45 -5.71 16.83
N GLY A 94 -18.59 -6.64 17.78
CA GLY A 94 -17.62 -6.92 18.82
C GLY A 94 -16.40 -7.70 18.32
N GLU A 95 -15.91 -8.60 19.18
CA GLU A 95 -14.82 -9.52 18.82
C GLU A 95 -15.31 -10.71 17.97
N ASP A 96 -16.60 -11.04 18.07
CA ASP A 96 -17.21 -12.08 17.25
C ASP A 96 -17.51 -11.53 15.85
N MET A 97 -16.94 -12.18 14.84
CA MET A 97 -17.12 -11.82 13.44
C MET A 97 -18.41 -12.39 12.85
N THR A 98 -19.11 -13.30 13.54
CA THR A 98 -20.39 -13.87 13.10
C THR A 98 -21.44 -12.78 12.87
N ASP A 99 -21.32 -11.67 13.59
CA ASP A 99 -22.17 -10.50 13.42
C ASP A 99 -22.12 -9.86 12.03
N LEU A 100 -21.09 -10.18 11.24
CA LEU A 100 -20.88 -9.68 9.88
C LEU A 100 -21.54 -10.53 8.79
N ILE A 101 -22.27 -11.60 9.15
CA ILE A 101 -22.84 -12.55 8.17
C ILE A 101 -23.72 -11.86 7.13
N ASP A 102 -24.50 -10.86 7.54
CA ASP A 102 -25.42 -10.08 6.69
C ASP A 102 -24.74 -8.89 5.99
N PHE A 103 -23.46 -8.64 6.28
CA PHE A 103 -22.70 -7.48 5.80
C PHE A 103 -21.64 -7.89 4.78
N LYS A 104 -21.93 -8.93 4.00
CA LYS A 104 -21.01 -9.45 2.98
C LYS A 104 -20.88 -8.50 1.79
N PRO A 105 -19.70 -8.39 1.17
CA PRO A 105 -19.57 -7.73 -0.12
C PRO A 105 -20.37 -8.43 -1.24
N ALA A 106 -20.84 -7.66 -2.23
CA ALA A 106 -21.64 -8.18 -3.33
C ALA A 106 -20.92 -9.28 -4.14
N TRP A 107 -19.61 -9.14 -4.31
CA TRP A 107 -18.76 -10.06 -5.09
C TRP A 107 -18.33 -11.32 -4.32
N ILE A 108 -18.64 -11.45 -3.03
CA ILE A 108 -18.38 -12.67 -2.25
C ILE A 108 -19.67 -13.48 -2.12
N ARG A 109 -19.61 -14.77 -2.50
CA ARG A 109 -20.70 -15.72 -2.27
C ARG A 109 -20.93 -15.96 -0.78
N SER A 110 -22.18 -16.15 -0.36
CA SER A 110 -22.54 -16.28 1.06
C SER A 110 -21.79 -17.42 1.75
N GLU A 111 -21.58 -18.53 1.05
CA GLU A 111 -20.93 -19.74 1.57
C GLU A 111 -19.44 -19.50 1.81
N ILE A 112 -18.79 -18.75 0.90
CA ILE A 112 -17.39 -18.35 1.02
C ILE A 112 -17.24 -17.33 2.15
N TRP A 113 -18.17 -16.38 2.25
CA TRP A 113 -18.16 -15.38 3.31
C TRP A 113 -18.23 -16.02 4.69
N LYS A 114 -19.15 -16.96 4.91
CA LYS A 114 -19.26 -17.72 6.17
C LYS A 114 -17.95 -18.40 6.53
N GLN A 115 -17.33 -19.12 5.59
CA GLN A 115 -16.03 -19.78 5.81
C GLN A 115 -14.91 -18.78 6.17
N MET A 116 -14.92 -17.58 5.57
CA MET A 116 -13.97 -16.52 5.93
C MET A 116 -14.20 -15.99 7.35
N LEU A 117 -15.46 -15.81 7.77
CA LEU A 117 -15.80 -15.40 9.13
C LEU A 117 -15.38 -16.47 10.15
N ASP A 118 -15.67 -17.74 9.89
CA ASP A 118 -15.26 -18.87 10.74
C ASP A 118 -13.74 -18.88 10.94
N HIS A 119 -12.98 -18.71 9.86
CA HIS A 119 -11.52 -18.61 9.93
C HIS A 119 -11.06 -17.42 10.79
N TRP A 120 -11.64 -16.23 10.59
CA TRP A 120 -11.28 -15.05 11.39
C TRP A 120 -11.73 -15.15 12.85
N ASN A 121 -12.70 -16.02 13.15
CA ASN A 121 -13.15 -16.31 14.50
C ASN A 121 -12.25 -17.30 15.25
N THR A 122 -11.38 -18.04 14.54
CA THR A 122 -10.45 -18.96 15.19
C THR A 122 -9.56 -18.25 16.22
N PRO A 123 -9.33 -18.85 17.40
CA PRO A 123 -8.44 -18.28 18.42
C PRO A 123 -7.03 -17.99 17.88
N LYS A 124 -6.52 -18.89 17.03
CA LYS A 124 -5.22 -18.76 16.36
C LYS A 124 -5.15 -17.47 15.53
N TRP A 125 -6.18 -17.18 14.74
CA TRP A 125 -6.21 -15.97 13.93
C TRP A 125 -6.35 -14.72 14.79
N LYS A 126 -7.24 -14.72 15.78
CA LYS A 126 -7.44 -13.60 16.71
C LYS A 126 -6.15 -13.25 17.45
N ALA A 127 -5.44 -14.25 18.00
CA ALA A 127 -4.14 -14.05 18.65
C ALA A 127 -3.08 -13.47 17.71
N LYS A 128 -3.00 -13.96 16.46
CA LYS A 128 -2.09 -13.40 15.44
C LYS A 128 -2.46 -11.95 15.09
N SER A 129 -3.74 -11.66 14.94
CA SER A 129 -4.25 -10.32 14.64
C SER A 129 -3.93 -9.32 15.77
N LEU A 130 -4.18 -9.72 17.02
CA LEU A 130 -3.88 -8.93 18.21
C LEU A 130 -2.39 -8.64 18.33
N ARG A 131 -1.54 -9.67 18.25
CA ARG A 131 -0.08 -9.51 18.24
C ARG A 131 0.40 -8.57 17.13
N ASN A 132 -0.13 -8.69 15.91
CA ASN A 132 0.21 -7.79 14.80
C ASN A 132 -0.27 -6.35 15.05
N LYS A 133 -1.41 -6.17 15.72
CA LYS A 133 -1.89 -4.85 16.16
C LYS A 133 -0.95 -4.26 17.21
N GLU A 134 -0.55 -5.04 18.20
CA GLU A 134 0.38 -4.62 19.25
C GLU A 134 1.77 -4.29 18.71
N ILE A 135 2.33 -5.12 17.83
CA ILE A 135 3.63 -4.84 17.18
C ILE A 135 3.56 -3.50 16.43
N ARG A 136 2.49 -3.25 15.67
CA ARG A 136 2.30 -1.96 14.98
C ARG A 136 2.08 -0.79 15.95
N GLY A 137 1.46 -1.05 17.11
CA GLY A 137 1.25 -0.06 18.16
C GLY A 137 2.53 0.31 18.90
N ARG A 138 3.37 -0.68 19.21
CA ARG A 138 4.67 -0.55 19.90
C ARG A 138 5.82 -0.14 18.99
N ALA A 139 5.63 -0.16 17.66
CA ALA A 139 6.65 0.24 16.70
C ALA A 139 6.94 1.76 16.80
N THR A 140 7.85 2.12 17.69
CA THR A 140 8.44 3.45 17.80
C THR A 140 9.55 3.56 16.76
N GLY A 141 9.33 4.33 15.68
CA GLY A 141 10.38 4.64 14.69
C GLY A 141 10.38 3.89 13.34
N GLY A 142 9.31 3.14 13.02
CA GLY A 142 9.26 2.33 11.79
C GLY A 142 8.75 3.01 10.52
N LYS A 143 7.95 4.08 10.64
CA LYS A 143 7.32 4.75 9.48
C LYS A 143 7.98 6.08 9.20
N HIS A 144 8.42 6.30 7.96
CA HIS A 144 8.72 7.63 7.46
C HIS A 144 7.45 8.48 7.53
N THR A 145 7.43 9.50 8.38
CA THR A 145 6.23 10.29 8.63
C THR A 145 6.22 11.60 7.86
N LEU A 146 7.31 11.97 7.17
CA LEU A 146 7.43 13.23 6.41
C LEU A 146 6.58 13.26 5.12
N GLY A 147 5.71 12.27 4.90
CA GLY A 147 4.93 12.14 3.67
C GLY A 147 5.85 11.86 2.47
N SER A 148 5.55 12.48 1.33
CA SER A 148 6.35 12.37 0.10
C SER A 148 7.69 13.11 0.15
N GLN A 149 8.00 13.79 1.26
CA GLN A 149 9.25 14.53 1.39
C GLN A 149 10.43 13.57 1.56
N SER A 150 11.46 13.73 0.72
CA SER A 150 12.70 12.95 0.84
C SER A 150 13.52 13.36 2.08
N TYR A 151 14.39 12.46 2.53
CA TYR A 151 15.32 12.72 3.63
C TYR A 151 16.27 13.90 3.32
N ALA A 152 16.73 14.01 2.07
CA ALA A 152 17.58 15.10 1.61
C ALA A 152 16.84 16.44 1.62
N SER A 153 15.59 16.47 1.12
CA SER A 153 14.75 17.67 1.13
C SER A 153 14.46 18.15 2.56
N MET A 154 14.23 17.21 3.50
CA MET A 154 14.05 17.55 4.91
C MET A 154 15.31 18.13 5.53
N LYS A 155 16.47 17.49 5.32
CA LYS A 155 17.76 17.98 5.83
C LYS A 155 18.07 19.40 5.35
N ARG A 156 17.88 19.69 4.05
CA ARG A 156 18.09 21.03 3.48
C ARG A 156 17.19 22.09 4.12
N LYS A 157 15.88 21.80 4.23
CA LYS A 157 14.94 22.74 4.88
C LYS A 157 15.30 23.00 6.32
N ALA A 158 15.63 21.95 7.07
CA ALA A 158 15.96 22.08 8.46
C ALA A 158 17.34 22.76 8.67
N ALA A 159 18.30 22.59 7.76
CA ALA A 159 19.55 23.35 7.78
C ALA A 159 19.36 24.84 7.51
N LYS A 160 18.46 25.20 6.59
CA LYS A 160 18.09 26.60 6.31
C LYS A 160 17.45 27.28 7.53
N ILE A 161 16.64 26.54 8.29
CA ILE A 161 15.94 27.08 9.48
C ILE A 161 16.84 27.14 10.71
N LEU A 162 17.65 26.10 10.95
CA LEU A 162 18.51 26.01 12.13
C LEU A 162 19.87 26.69 11.94
N GLY A 163 20.23 27.10 10.72
CA GLY A 163 21.54 27.67 10.38
C GLY A 163 22.70 26.67 10.51
N ARG A 164 22.41 25.38 10.69
CA ARG A 164 23.39 24.30 10.86
C ARG A 164 22.90 23.00 10.23
N GLU A 165 23.83 22.13 9.86
CA GLU A 165 23.45 20.78 9.39
C GLU A 165 22.84 19.94 10.53
N LEU A 166 21.85 19.12 10.19
CA LEU A 166 21.24 18.19 11.13
C LEU A 166 22.11 16.95 11.32
N SER A 167 22.30 16.57 12.58
CA SER A 167 22.89 15.27 12.89
C SER A 167 22.04 14.13 12.32
N VAL A 168 22.69 13.02 11.97
CA VAL A 168 22.03 11.79 11.48
C VAL A 168 20.93 11.33 12.44
N HIS A 169 21.19 11.42 13.75
CA HIS A 169 20.22 11.05 14.78
C HIS A 169 19.03 12.03 14.87
N GLU A 170 19.26 13.34 14.70
CA GLU A 170 18.19 14.34 14.65
C GLU A 170 17.30 14.15 13.41
N ALA A 171 17.93 13.94 12.26
CA ALA A 171 17.25 13.66 11.00
C ALA A 171 16.48 12.32 11.04
N TRP A 172 17.00 11.31 11.74
CA TRP A 172 16.29 10.05 11.99
C TRP A 172 15.04 10.27 12.86
N LYS A 173 15.17 10.98 14.00
CA LYS A 173 14.02 11.31 14.86
C LYS A 173 13.00 12.17 14.10
N GLN A 174 13.44 13.16 13.34
CA GLN A 174 12.56 14.02 12.55
C GLN A 174 11.80 13.24 11.47
N SER A 175 12.44 12.27 10.81
CA SER A 175 11.78 11.47 9.77
C SER A 175 10.85 10.39 10.29
N ARG A 176 11.01 9.94 11.55
CA ARG A 176 10.37 8.73 12.06
C ARG A 176 9.50 8.92 13.31
N CYS A 177 9.55 10.08 13.97
CA CYS A 177 8.59 10.46 15.01
C CYS A 177 7.24 10.85 14.39
N ARG A 178 6.14 10.71 15.16
CA ARG A 178 4.80 11.11 14.69
C ARG A 178 4.73 12.63 14.50
N LYS A 179 3.99 13.10 13.50
CA LYS A 179 3.70 14.54 13.31
C LYS A 179 3.12 15.12 14.62
N GLY A 180 3.61 16.28 15.05
CA GLY A 180 3.34 16.93 16.33
C GLY A 180 4.29 16.54 17.46
N SER A 181 4.98 15.41 17.35
CA SER A 181 5.97 14.91 18.34
C SER A 181 7.40 14.95 17.82
N ARG A 182 7.62 15.50 16.62
CA ARG A 182 8.97 15.55 16.05
C ARG A 182 9.75 16.70 16.68
N PRO A 183 11.07 16.54 16.87
CA PRO A 183 11.90 17.57 17.50
C PRO A 183 11.79 18.95 16.85
N LEU A 184 11.63 19.01 15.53
CA LEU A 184 11.63 20.27 14.76
C LEU A 184 10.25 20.70 14.28
N ASP A 185 9.16 20.03 14.71
CA ASP A 185 7.81 20.39 14.24
C ASP A 185 7.42 21.82 14.67
N LYS A 186 7.88 22.30 15.83
CA LYS A 186 7.63 23.68 16.28
C LYS A 186 8.36 24.70 15.40
N ASP A 187 9.63 24.45 15.11
CA ASP A 187 10.49 25.35 14.33
C ASP A 187 10.06 25.40 12.85
N LEU A 188 9.67 24.25 12.29
CA LEU A 188 9.14 24.13 10.92
C LEU A 188 7.73 24.70 10.76
N SER A 189 6.89 24.61 11.80
CA SER A 189 5.54 25.19 11.80
C SER A 189 5.57 26.72 11.84
N CYS A 190 6.55 27.31 12.56
CA CYS A 190 6.65 28.76 12.73
C CYS A 190 7.23 29.48 11.51
N SER A 191 7.99 28.79 10.65
CA SER A 191 8.54 29.35 9.40
C SER A 191 7.61 29.23 8.19
N SER A 192 6.50 28.48 8.29
CA SER A 192 5.57 28.33 7.15
C SER A 192 4.80 29.62 6.84
N SER A 193 4.76 30.59 7.75
CA SER A 193 4.20 31.92 7.54
C SER A 193 5.16 32.90 6.84
N LEU A 194 6.44 32.53 6.63
CA LEU A 194 7.48 33.42 6.07
C LEU A 194 8.07 32.92 4.74
N LEU A 195 7.55 31.84 4.15
CA LEU A 195 8.04 31.27 2.88
C LEU A 195 6.92 31.10 1.84
N LEU A 196 5.93 32.00 1.84
CA LEU A 196 4.96 32.14 0.75
C LEU A 196 5.51 33.08 -0.33
N ASP A 197 6.69 32.80 -0.88
CA ASP A 197 7.11 33.47 -2.11
C ASP A 197 8.00 32.57 -2.97
N VAL A 198 7.50 32.36 -4.19
CA VAL A 198 8.20 32.10 -5.45
C VAL A 198 8.76 30.69 -5.68
N ASP A 199 8.01 29.88 -6.44
CA ASP A 199 8.36 29.62 -7.85
C ASP A 199 7.16 29.07 -8.66
N SER A 200 6.99 29.66 -9.84
CA SER A 200 5.84 29.59 -10.74
C SER A 200 5.47 28.19 -11.23
N GLU A 201 4.16 27.96 -11.32
CA GLU A 201 3.53 26.92 -12.11
C GLU A 201 3.81 27.15 -13.60
N GLY A 202 4.71 26.33 -14.17
CA GLY A 202 4.87 26.16 -15.60
C GLY A 202 3.90 25.10 -16.11
N ASN A 203 2.83 25.56 -16.76
CA ASN A 203 1.88 24.79 -17.55
C ASN A 203 2.59 23.87 -18.56
N THR A 204 2.19 22.60 -18.68
CA THR A 204 2.51 21.80 -19.87
C THR A 204 1.32 20.90 -20.20
N GLN A 205 0.81 21.13 -21.41
CA GLN A 205 -0.26 20.39 -22.08
C GLN A 205 -0.02 18.88 -22.07
N GLU A 206 -1.13 18.15 -22.00
CA GLU A 206 -1.23 16.78 -22.49
C GLU A 206 -0.72 16.68 -23.92
N GLU A 207 0.39 15.98 -24.12
CA GLU A 207 0.63 15.27 -25.37
C GLU A 207 1.07 13.84 -25.08
N ASN A 208 0.23 12.94 -25.55
CA ASN A 208 0.28 11.50 -25.44
C ASN A 208 1.10 10.97 -26.63
N ILE A 209 2.37 10.62 -26.44
CA ILE A 209 3.11 9.75 -27.37
C ILE A 209 3.98 8.77 -26.58
N VAL A 210 3.63 7.49 -26.71
CA VAL A 210 4.41 6.29 -26.43
C VAL A 210 5.66 6.27 -27.31
N TRP A 211 6.85 6.02 -26.73
CA TRP A 211 7.89 5.07 -27.16
C TRP A 211 8.94 4.99 -26.04
N VAL A 212 9.38 3.78 -25.65
CA VAL A 212 10.44 3.56 -24.65
C VAL A 212 11.68 3.14 -25.42
N ASP A 213 12.70 4.00 -25.41
CA ASP A 213 13.97 3.75 -26.10
C ASP A 213 15.04 3.16 -25.17
N ASP A 214 15.87 2.31 -25.77
CA ASP A 214 16.94 1.53 -25.15
C ASP A 214 18.13 2.42 -24.75
N ARG A 215 18.12 2.96 -23.52
CA ARG A 215 19.38 3.42 -22.89
C ARG A 215 19.30 3.48 -21.37
N ALA A 216 19.82 2.46 -20.71
CA ALA A 216 20.19 2.52 -19.30
C ALA A 216 21.27 1.46 -19.01
N GLU A 217 22.44 1.64 -19.64
CA GLU A 217 23.69 1.27 -18.97
C GLU A 217 24.04 2.35 -17.94
N GLU A 218 24.75 1.95 -16.90
CA GLU A 218 25.24 2.76 -15.77
C GLU A 218 24.13 3.13 -14.75
N THR A 219 23.99 2.45 -13.63
CA THR A 219 24.90 2.55 -12.47
C THR A 219 24.32 1.69 -11.35
N TRP A 220 25.18 0.98 -10.60
CA TRP A 220 25.14 0.71 -9.14
C TRP A 220 26.21 -0.34 -8.83
N VAL A 221 27.44 0.14 -8.66
CA VAL A 221 28.46 -0.49 -7.82
C VAL A 221 28.36 0.19 -6.44
N SER A 222 28.45 -0.64 -5.40
CA SER A 222 28.36 -0.37 -3.94
C SER A 222 26.97 -0.42 -3.32
#